data_AF-A0A3A4QRN0-F1
#
_entry.id   AF-A0A3A4QRN0-F1
#
_cell.length_a   1.000
_cell.length_b   1.000
_cell.length_c   1.000
_cell.angle_alpha   90.00
_cell.angle_beta   90.00
_cell.angle_gamma   90.00
#
_symmetry.space_group_name_H-M   'P 1'
#
loop_
_entity.id
_entity.type
_entity.pdbx_description
1 polymer ?
#
loop_
_entity_poly.entity_id
_entity_poly.type
_entity_poly.pdbx_seq_one_letter_code
_entity_poly.pdbx_strand_id
1 'polypeptide(L)'
;MSTFDQPPFGFVLVFLLFSFLFLSNTYKLWFKTDAYYQDIYNSLTRQPSLYPFKDFFLKRIQNRKRWEVEQKLFSLLGLTAVVAMDILVLMAYIG
;
A
#
# COMPACT_ATOMS: atom_id res chain seq x y z
N MET A 1 -27.22 -4.78 -21.22
CA MET A 1 -26.30 -5.58 -20.39
C MET A 1 -24.91 -5.21 -20.87
N SER A 2 -24.20 -4.34 -20.15
CA SER A 2 -22.85 -3.92 -20.54
C SER A 2 -21.95 -5.14 -20.48
N THR A 3 -21.40 -5.55 -21.63
CA THR A 3 -20.27 -6.45 -21.68
C THR A 3 -19.17 -5.80 -20.84
N PHE A 4 -18.85 -6.40 -19.68
CA PHE A 4 -17.60 -6.06 -19.02
C PHE A 4 -16.52 -6.55 -19.98
N ASP A 5 -15.96 -5.63 -20.76
CA ASP A 5 -14.84 -5.97 -21.62
C ASP A 5 -13.74 -6.53 -20.72
N GLN A 6 -13.35 -7.77 -21.01
CA GLN A 6 -12.31 -8.48 -20.27
C GLN A 6 -11.08 -7.57 -20.15
N PRO A 7 -10.62 -7.25 -18.92
CA PRO A 7 -9.53 -6.31 -18.75
C PRO A 7 -8.26 -6.86 -19.43
N PRO A 8 -7.45 -6.01 -20.08
CA PRO A 8 -6.22 -6.47 -20.71
C PRO A 8 -5.29 -7.16 -19.71
N PHE A 9 -4.62 -8.23 -20.11
CA PHE A 9 -3.69 -8.97 -19.23
C PHE A 9 -2.65 -8.04 -18.58
N GLY A 10 -2.10 -7.08 -19.34
CA GLY A 10 -1.13 -6.12 -18.81
C GLY A 10 -1.70 -5.26 -17.67
N PHE A 11 -2.98 -4.87 -17.76
CA PHE A 11 -3.65 -4.16 -16.67
C PHE A 11 -3.77 -5.04 -15.43
N VAL A 12 -4.25 -6.28 -15.60
CA VAL A 12 -4.43 -7.24 -14.49
C VAL A 12 -3.09 -7.53 -13.82
N LEU A 13 -2.04 -7.76 -14.60
CA LEU A 13 -0.70 -8.02 -14.08
C LEU A 13 -0.17 -6.85 -13.26
N VAL A 14 -0.24 -5.63 -13.79
CA VAL A 14 0.21 -4.42 -13.06
C VAL A 14 -0.62 -4.21 -11.79
N PHE A 15 -1.94 -4.43 -11.86
CA PHE A 15 -2.83 -4.34 -10.72
C PHE A 15 -2.42 -5.30 -9.61
N LEU A 16 -2.24 -6.59 -9.92
CA LEU A 16 -1.83 -7.61 -8.96
C LEU A 16 -0.42 -7.34 -8.39
N LEU A 17 0.49 -6.77 -9.18
CA LEU A 17 1.80 -6.34 -8.67
C LEU A 17 1.66 -5.22 -7.63
N PHE A 18 0.77 -4.24 -7.85
CA PHE A 18 0.49 -3.22 -6.84
C PHE A 18 -0.17 -3.80 -5.60
N SER A 19 -1.13 -4.73 -5.75
CA SER A 19 -1.73 -5.46 -4.63
C SER A 19 -0.66 -6.22 -3.84
N PHE A 20 0.25 -6.91 -4.52
CA PHE A 20 1.36 -7.62 -3.88
C PHE A 20 2.28 -6.66 -3.12
N LEU A 21 2.63 -5.50 -3.69
CA LEU A 21 3.43 -4.49 -3.01
C LEU A 21 2.71 -3.95 -1.76
N PHE A 22 1.41 -3.69 -1.85
CA PHE A 22 0.60 -3.27 -0.70
C PHE A 22 0.62 -4.34 0.40
N LEU A 23 0.34 -5.60 0.05
CA LEU A 23 0.32 -6.71 1.01
C LEU A 23 1.70 -6.95 1.66
N SER A 24 2.78 -6.84 0.90
CA SER A 24 4.14 -6.92 1.41
C SER A 24 4.45 -5.79 2.42
N ASN A 25 4.04 -4.56 2.12
CA ASN A 25 4.22 -3.44 3.03
C ASN A 25 3.35 -3.56 4.29
N THR A 26 2.10 -4.04 4.15
CA THR A 26 1.24 -4.37 5.29
C THR A 26 1.88 -5.47 6.14
N TYR A 27 2.42 -6.53 5.55
CA TYR A 27 3.14 -7.56 6.31
C TYR A 27 4.31 -6.96 7.10
N LYS A 28 5.15 -6.12 6.48
CA LYS A 28 6.24 -5.43 7.18
C LYS A 28 5.73 -4.54 8.32
N LEU A 29 4.65 -3.79 8.11
CA LEU A 29 4.03 -2.95 9.13
C LEU A 29 3.54 -3.73 10.35
N TRP A 30 3.03 -4.95 10.16
CA TRP A 30 2.47 -5.75 11.25
C TRP A 30 3.50 -6.61 11.98
N PHE A 31 4.50 -7.15 11.26
CA PHE A 31 5.44 -8.14 11.80
C PHE A 31 6.89 -7.66 11.88
N LYS A 32 7.24 -6.56 11.21
CA LYS A 32 8.60 -5.98 11.18
C LYS A 32 8.54 -4.46 11.38
N THR A 33 7.65 -4.00 12.26
CA THR A 33 7.29 -2.59 12.45
C THR A 33 8.50 -1.68 12.63
N ASP A 34 9.49 -2.12 13.41
CA ASP A 34 10.68 -1.32 13.74
C ASP A 34 11.55 -1.08 12.52
N ALA A 35 11.84 -2.15 11.76
CA ALA A 35 12.57 -2.05 10.51
C ALA A 35 11.78 -1.23 9.49
N TYR A 36 10.47 -1.45 9.39
CA TYR A 36 9.60 -0.71 8.48
C TYR A 36 9.55 0.78 8.80
N TYR A 37 9.46 1.15 10.08
CA TYR A 37 9.53 2.53 10.55
C TYR A 37 10.86 3.18 10.15
N GLN A 38 11.97 2.48 10.39
CA GLN A 38 13.30 3.00 10.07
C GLN A 38 13.48 3.18 8.56
N ASP A 39 12.99 2.25 7.74
CA ASP A 39 13.04 2.33 6.28
C ASP A 39 12.28 3.57 5.77
N ILE A 40 11.09 3.85 6.31
CA ILE A 40 10.31 5.04 5.95
C ILE A 40 11.02 6.30 6.41
N TYR A 41 11.53 6.34 7.64
CA TYR A 41 12.25 7.48 8.15
C TYR A 41 13.50 7.80 7.31
N ASN A 42 14.27 6.77 6.94
CA ASN A 42 15.43 6.90 6.07
C ASN A 42 15.05 7.41 4.68
N SER A 43 13.95 6.89 4.12
CA SER A 43 13.43 7.32 2.81
C SER A 43 13.01 8.78 2.81
N LEU A 44 12.37 9.24 3.90
CA LEU A 44 11.99 10.64 4.06
C LEU A 44 13.20 11.54 4.31
N THR A 45 14.19 11.10 5.09
CA THR A 45 15.34 11.93 5.43
C THR A 45 16.41 12.00 4.35
N ARG A 46 16.41 11.05 3.39
CA ARG A 46 17.34 11.02 2.24
C ARG A 46 17.40 12.36 1.49
N GLN A 47 18.61 12.74 1.08
CA GLN A 47 18.85 13.88 0.19
C GLN A 47 19.42 13.40 -1.15
N PRO A 48 18.99 13.98 -2.29
CA PRO A 48 17.89 14.94 -2.42
C PRO A 48 16.52 14.30 -2.12
N SER A 49 15.59 15.06 -1.52
CA SER A 49 14.24 14.57 -1.25
C SER A 49 13.43 14.54 -2.53
N LEU A 50 12.94 13.36 -2.92
CA LEU A 50 12.01 13.21 -4.04
C LEU A 50 10.55 13.44 -3.62
N TYR A 51 10.28 13.63 -2.33
CA TYR A 51 8.93 13.71 -1.78
C TYR A 51 8.54 15.17 -1.51
N PRO A 52 7.52 15.73 -2.20
CA PRO A 52 7.12 17.13 -2.06
C PRO A 52 6.49 17.45 -0.69
N PHE A 53 6.00 16.45 0.04
CA PHE A 53 5.37 16.60 1.36
C PHE A 53 6.18 15.96 2.49
N LYS A 54 7.50 15.85 2.33
CA LYS A 54 8.41 15.22 3.30
C LYS A 54 8.17 15.70 4.74
N ASP A 55 8.05 17.01 4.95
CA ASP A 55 7.93 17.58 6.30
C ASP A 55 6.62 17.19 7.00
N PHE A 56 5.52 17.08 6.23
CA PHE A 56 4.25 16.59 6.75
C PHE A 56 4.37 15.14 7.25
N PHE A 57 5.00 14.27 6.46
CA PHE A 57 5.21 12.87 6.85
C PHE A 57 6.20 12.72 8.01
N LEU A 58 7.28 13.51 8.03
CA LEU A 58 8.24 13.53 9.14
C LEU A 58 7.56 13.93 10.45
N LYS A 59 6.74 14.99 10.45
CA LYS A 59 5.99 15.42 11.64
C LYS A 59 5.04 14.35 12.14
N ARG A 60 4.42 13.59 11.25
CA ARG A 60 3.51 12.50 11.62
C ARG A 60 4.24 11.31 12.23
N ILE A 61 5.42 10.99 11.73
CA ILE A 61 6.26 9.88 12.20
C ILE A 61 6.93 10.17 13.56
N GLN A 62 7.14 11.45 13.93
CA GLN A 62 7.70 11.85 15.23
C GLN A 62 6.98 11.19 16.42
N ASN A 63 5.65 11.06 16.36
CA ASN A 63 4.90 10.28 17.35
C ASN A 63 4.73 8.84 16.85
N ARG A 64 5.77 8.02 17.04
CA ARG A 64 5.83 6.63 16.54
C ARG A 64 4.61 5.79 16.94
N LYS A 65 4.19 5.83 18.20
CA LYS A 65 3.05 5.02 18.69
C LYS A 65 1.75 5.42 18.01
N ARG A 66 1.49 6.72 17.89
CA ARG A 66 0.31 7.23 17.18
C ARG A 66 0.37 6.86 15.69
N TRP A 67 1.52 7.07 15.05
CA TRP A 67 1.74 6.72 13.66
C TRP A 67 1.47 5.22 13.42
N GLU A 68 2.01 4.33 14.25
CA GLU A 68 1.82 2.89 14.11
C GLU A 68 0.34 2.49 14.19
N VAL A 69 -0.40 3.03 15.18
CA VAL A 69 -1.84 2.76 15.32
C VAL A 69 -2.61 3.25 14.10
N GLU A 70 -2.35 4.47 13.65
CA GLU A 70 -2.99 5.04 12.45
C GLU A 70 -2.68 4.19 11.21
N GLN A 71 -1.41 3.82 10.99
CA GLN A 71 -1.01 3.00 9.85
C GLN A 71 -1.66 1.61 9.89
N LYS A 72 -1.69 0.96 11.05
CA LYS A 72 -2.32 -0.36 11.20
C LYS A 72 -3.82 -0.27 10.91
N LEU A 73 -4.51 0.75 11.43
CA LEU A 73 -5.93 0.97 11.15
C LEU A 73 -6.19 1.20 9.65
N PHE A 74 -5.41 2.07 9.00
CA PHE A 74 -5.53 2.30 7.56
C PHE A 74 -5.18 1.06 6.74
N SER A 75 -4.20 0.25 7.18
CA SER A 75 -3.82 -0.98 6.50
C SER A 75 -4.94 -2.03 6.53
N LEU A 76 -5.77 -2.08 7.58
CA LEU A 76 -6.93 -2.98 7.63
C LEU A 76 -7.99 -2.57 6.59
N LEU A 77 -8.28 -1.27 6.49
CA LEU A 77 -9.19 -0.76 5.47
C LEU A 77 -8.66 -1.03 4.06
N GLY A 78 -7.36 -0.78 3.85
CA GLY A 78 -6.70 -1.06 2.58
C GLY A 78 -6.65 -2.55 2.24
N LEU A 79 -6.45 -3.44 3.22
CA LEU A 79 -6.47 -4.89 3.02
C LEU A 79 -7.83 -5.34 2.49
N THR A 80 -8.92 -4.89 3.12
CA THR A 80 -10.28 -5.20 2.68
C THR A 80 -10.52 -4.72 1.25
N ALA A 81 -10.11 -3.48 0.93
CA ALA A 81 -10.27 -2.92 -0.41
C ALA A 81 -9.44 -3.69 -1.47
N VAL A 82 -8.17 -3.99 -1.18
CA VAL A 82 -7.28 -4.72 -2.10
C VAL A 82 -7.80 -6.13 -2.37
N VAL A 83 -8.17 -6.88 -1.34
CA VAL A 83 -8.71 -8.24 -1.51
C VAL A 83 -10.02 -8.23 -2.30
N ALA A 84 -10.93 -7.31 -2.00
CA ALA A 84 -12.19 -7.18 -2.73
C ALA A 84 -11.93 -6.87 -4.22
N MET A 85 -11.02 -5.94 -4.50
CA MET A 85 -10.70 -5.56 -5.88
C MET A 85 -9.93 -6.66 -6.63
N ASP A 86 -9.01 -7.38 -5.99
CA ASP A 86 -8.31 -8.51 -6.59
C ASP A 86 -9.31 -9.58 -7.06
N ILE A 87 -10.31 -9.89 -6.23
CA ILE A 87 -11.39 -10.82 -6.59
C ILE A 87 -12.17 -10.31 -7.80
N LEU A 88 -12.60 -9.05 -7.79
CA LEU A 88 -13.37 -8.46 -8.89
C LEU A 88 -12.58 -8.42 -10.19
N VAL A 89 -11.31 -8.03 -10.16
CA VAL A 89 -10.44 -7.96 -11.33
C VAL A 89 -10.18 -9.35 -11.90
N LEU A 90 -9.92 -10.34 -11.06
CA LEU A 90 -9.73 -11.73 -11.50
C LEU A 90 -11.01 -12.33 -12.07
N MET A 91 -12.16 -12.07 -11.44
CA MET A 91 -13.46 -12.49 -11.97
C MET A 91 -13.73 -11.88 -13.34
N ALA A 92 -13.47 -10.59 -13.51
CA ALA A 92 -13.63 -9.92 -14.81
C ALA A 92 -12.63 -10.40 -15.87
N TYR A 93 -11.45 -10.89 -15.46
CA TYR A 93 -10.43 -11.39 -16.37
C TYR A 93 -10.66 -12.82 -16.83
N ILE A 94 -11.17 -13.69 -15.94
CA ILE A 94 -11.36 -15.12 -16.22
C ILE A 94 -12.76 -15.42 -16.74
N GLY A 95 -13.77 -14.68 -16.28
CA GLY A 95 -15.18 -14.82 -16.67
C GLY A 95 -15.54 -14.00 -17.91
#